data_AF-A0A1B8YIF6-F1
#
_entry.id   AF-A0A1B8YIF6-F1
#
_cell.length_a   1.000
_cell.length_b   1.000
_cell.length_c   1.000
_cell.angle_alpha   90.00
_cell.angle_beta   90.00
_cell.angle_gamma   90.00
#
_symmetry.space_group_name_H-M   'P 1'
#
loop_
_entity.id
_entity.type
_entity.pdbx_description
1 polymer ?
#
loop_
_entity_poly.entity_id
_entity_poly.type
_entity_poly.pdbx_seq_one_letter_code
_entity_poly.pdbx_strand_id
1 'polypeptide(L)'
;MNLPFCTKYNAVWTSFPVGQLRLNIREQKFLHKYSFETGTAQFHICSQYGVTPVVIRQINGRDYAVVNVNTFEDVDSALLKYVVGH
;
A
#
# COMPACT_ATOMS: atom_id res chain seq x y z
N MET A 1 3.29 -6.82 -11.58
CA MET A 1 3.12 -5.40 -11.94
C MET A 1 4.34 -4.65 -11.43
N ASN A 2 5.34 -4.43 -12.29
CA ASN A 2 6.62 -3.80 -11.92
C ASN A 2 6.59 -2.35 -12.41
N LEU A 3 6.08 -1.43 -11.57
CA LEU A 3 6.18 0.01 -11.85
C LEU A 3 7.47 0.55 -11.20
N PRO A 4 8.24 1.42 -11.89
CA PRO A 4 9.45 2.06 -11.34
C PRO A 4 9.25 2.76 -9.99
N PHE A 5 8.01 3.19 -9.70
CA PHE A 5 7.63 3.77 -8.43
C PHE A 5 7.73 2.76 -7.27
N CYS A 6 7.32 1.50 -7.45
CA CYS A 6 7.37 0.49 -6.40
C CYS A 6 8.81 0.24 -5.93
N THR A 7 9.78 0.26 -6.85
CA THR A 7 11.21 0.14 -6.56
C THR A 7 11.75 1.34 -5.77
N LYS A 8 11.22 2.55 -6.02
CA LYS A 8 11.68 3.80 -5.39
C LYS A 8 11.41 3.85 -3.87
N TYR A 9 10.45 3.07 -3.36
CA TYR A 9 10.05 3.10 -1.95
C TYR A 9 10.43 1.84 -1.16
N ASN A 10 11.24 0.94 -1.72
CA ASN A 10 11.59 -0.37 -1.13
C ASN A 10 10.34 -1.10 -0.57
N ALA A 11 9.22 -0.97 -1.28
CA ALA A 11 7.91 -1.41 -0.82
C ALA A 11 7.52 -2.70 -1.54
N VAL A 12 6.93 -3.62 -0.78
CA VAL A 12 6.55 -4.94 -1.25
C VAL A 12 5.05 -5.05 -1.12
N TRP A 13 4.37 -5.16 -2.24
CA TRP A 13 2.92 -4.98 -2.30
C TRP A 13 2.20 -6.31 -2.43
N THR A 14 1.12 -6.47 -1.67
CA THR A 14 0.16 -7.57 -1.86
C THR A 14 -1.26 -7.03 -1.96
N SER A 15 -2.15 -7.80 -2.57
CA SER A 15 -3.57 -7.50 -2.70
C SER A 15 -4.39 -8.77 -2.53
N PHE A 16 -5.59 -8.63 -1.96
CA PHE A 16 -6.57 -9.70 -1.89
C PHE A 16 -7.94 -9.16 -2.35
N PRO A 17 -8.27 -9.22 -3.66
CA PRO A 17 -9.40 -8.50 -4.25
C PRO A 17 -10.79 -8.89 -3.72
N VAL A 18 -10.92 -10.10 -3.18
CA VAL A 18 -12.15 -10.61 -2.56
C VAL A 18 -12.19 -10.38 -1.04
N GLY A 19 -11.08 -9.90 -0.47
CA GLY A 19 -10.96 -9.59 0.95
C GLY A 19 -11.58 -8.25 1.32
N GLN A 20 -11.60 -7.98 2.63
CA GLN A 20 -11.98 -6.69 3.18
C GLN A 20 -10.80 -6.11 3.93
N LEU A 21 -10.55 -4.81 3.72
CA LEU A 21 -9.54 -4.05 4.45
C LEU A 21 -10.23 -2.97 5.27
N ARG A 22 -9.95 -2.94 6.57
CA ARG A 22 -10.37 -1.84 7.45
C ARG A 22 -9.16 -0.98 7.79
N LEU A 23 -9.22 0.29 7.41
CA LEU A 23 -8.21 1.28 7.78
C LEU A 23 -8.64 2.03 9.03
N ASN A 24 -7.79 2.00 10.06
CA ASN A 24 -7.95 2.82 11.26
C ASN A 24 -6.77 3.79 11.34
N ILE A 25 -7.06 5.09 11.22
CA ILE A 25 -6.06 6.15 11.27
C ILE A 25 -6.28 6.91 12.58
N ARG A 26 -5.38 6.71 13.54
CA ARG A 26 -5.47 7.35 14.88
C ARG A 26 -5.10 8.83 14.84
N GLU A 27 -4.02 9.17 14.16
CA GLU A 27 -3.48 10.54 14.11
C GLU A 27 -3.55 11.10 12.69
N GLN A 28 -4.69 11.69 12.35
CA GLN A 28 -4.98 12.20 11.00
C GLN A 28 -3.97 13.27 10.53
N LYS A 29 -3.37 14.03 11.46
CA LYS A 29 -2.34 15.04 11.15
C LYS A 29 -1.07 14.44 10.51
N PHE A 30 -0.81 13.15 10.70
CA PHE A 30 0.32 12.45 10.09
C PHE A 30 -0.06 11.74 8.78
N LEU A 31 -1.34 11.74 8.40
CA LEU A 31 -1.76 11.17 7.14
C LEU A 31 -1.55 12.19 6.01
N HIS A 32 -0.66 11.86 5.09
CA HIS A 32 -0.52 12.55 3.82
C HIS A 32 -1.07 11.68 2.70
N LYS A 33 -2.00 12.23 1.90
CA LYS A 33 -2.59 11.55 0.76
C LYS A 33 -2.00 12.08 -0.52
N TYR A 34 -1.44 11.20 -1.34
CA TYR A 34 -0.84 11.57 -2.62
C TYR A 34 -1.47 10.79 -3.76
N SER A 35 -1.94 11.48 -4.79
CA SER A 35 -2.51 10.85 -6.00
C SER A 35 -1.51 10.93 -7.14
N PHE A 36 -1.11 9.78 -7.70
CA PHE A 36 -0.14 9.74 -8.80
C PHE A 36 -0.82 9.97 -10.17
N GLU A 37 -0.24 10.88 -10.96
CA GLU A 37 -0.52 11.26 -12.37
C GLU A 37 -1.98 11.18 -12.83
N THR A 38 -2.52 9.98 -13.01
CA THR A 38 -3.91 9.77 -13.50
C THR A 38 -4.96 9.91 -12.40
N GLY A 39 -4.57 10.15 -11.14
CA GLY A 39 -5.49 10.22 -10.01
C GLY A 39 -6.11 8.87 -9.63
N THR A 40 -5.71 7.80 -10.31
CA THR A 40 -6.30 6.46 -10.15
C THR A 40 -5.78 5.73 -8.93
N ALA A 41 -4.63 6.12 -8.37
CA ALA A 41 -4.05 5.52 -7.18
C ALA A 41 -3.73 6.59 -6.13
N GLN A 42 -4.31 6.45 -4.94
CA GLN A 42 -4.11 7.29 -3.78
C GLN A 42 -3.23 6.57 -2.75
N PHE A 43 -2.01 7.07 -2.60
CA PHE A 43 -1.04 6.66 -1.60
C PHE A 43 -1.42 7.27 -0.26
N HIS A 44 -1.51 6.44 0.77
CA HIS A 44 -1.68 6.88 2.15
C HIS A 44 -0.32 6.80 2.83
N ILE A 45 0.28 7.95 3.10
CA ILE A 45 1.65 8.09 3.59
C ILE A 45 1.59 8.53 5.05
N CYS A 46 2.32 7.83 5.92
CA CYS A 46 2.60 8.29 7.27
C CYS A 46 3.77 9.27 7.21
N SER A 47 3.51 10.57 7.36
CA SER A 47 4.53 11.61 7.27
C SER A 47 5.53 11.58 8.42
N GLN A 48 5.18 10.95 9.55
CA GLN A 48 6.08 10.79 10.70
C GLN A 48 7.28 9.88 10.38
N TYR A 49 7.07 8.82 9.61
CA TYR A 49 8.10 7.82 9.31
C TYR A 49 8.43 7.71 7.81
N GLY A 50 7.73 8.46 6.95
CA GLY A 50 7.92 8.42 5.50
C GLY A 50 7.47 7.10 4.84
N VAL A 51 6.70 6.27 5.55
CA VAL A 51 6.23 4.97 5.04
C VAL A 51 4.88 5.10 4.34
N THR A 52 4.63 4.24 3.37
CA THR A 52 3.31 4.11 2.70
C THR A 52 2.72 2.74 3.02
N PRO A 53 1.80 2.62 3.99
CA PRO A 53 1.20 1.32 4.33
C PRO A 53 0.21 0.81 3.28
N VAL A 54 -0.53 1.72 2.63
CA VAL A 54 -1.61 1.35 1.70
C VAL A 54 -1.71 2.30 0.52
N VAL A 55 -2.06 1.74 -0.64
CA VAL A 55 -2.50 2.49 -1.81
C VAL A 55 -3.91 2.05 -2.15
N ILE A 56 -4.82 3.01 -2.29
CA ILE A 56 -6.21 2.75 -2.66
C ILE A 56 -6.43 3.22 -4.09
N ARG A 57 -7.08 2.39 -4.90
CA ARG A 57 -7.51 2.70 -6.24
C ARG A 57 -8.98 2.41 -6.38
N GLN A 58 -9.73 3.38 -6.87
CA GLN A 58 -11.13 3.19 -7.21
C GLN A 58 -11.23 2.71 -8.67
N ILE A 59 -11.97 1.61 -8.89
CA ILE A 59 -12.26 1.06 -10.21
C ILE A 59 -13.75 0.74 -10.24
N ASN A 60 -14.49 1.36 -11.16
CA ASN A 60 -15.94 1.16 -11.33
C ASN A 60 -16.73 1.30 -10.02
N GLY A 61 -16.42 2.34 -9.23
CA GLY A 61 -17.09 2.62 -7.95
C GLY A 61 -16.68 1.71 -6.79
N ARG A 62 -15.80 0.73 -7.01
CA ARG A 62 -15.27 -0.15 -5.97
C ARG A 62 -13.82 0.23 -5.62
N ASP A 63 -13.53 0.26 -4.33
CA ASP A 63 -12.18 0.47 -3.83
C ASP A 63 -11.40 -0.84 -3.83
N TYR A 64 -10.19 -0.78 -4.37
CA TYR A 64 -9.19 -1.82 -4.33
C TYR A 64 -7.96 -1.29 -3.61
N ALA A 65 -7.41 -2.10 -2.72
CA ALA A 65 -6.22 -1.75 -1.97
C ALA A 65 -5.08 -2.71 -2.29
N VAL A 66 -3.88 -2.14 -2.38
CA VAL A 66 -2.63 -2.88 -2.18
C VAL A 66 -2.02 -2.42 -0.88
N VAL A 67 -1.46 -3.37 -0.12
CA VAL A 67 -0.84 -3.11 1.19
C VAL A 67 0.65 -3.44 1.13
N ASN A 68 1.45 -2.63 1.81
CA ASN A 68 2.89 -2.85 1.92
C ASN A 68 3.14 -3.89 3.02
N VAL A 69 3.58 -5.09 2.65
CA VAL A 69 3.80 -6.17 3.63
C VAL A 69 4.92 -5.84 4.63
N ASN A 70 5.81 -4.91 4.27
CA ASN A 70 6.86 -4.43 5.18
C ASN A 70 6.31 -3.61 6.36
N THR A 71 5.03 -3.21 6.34
CA THR A 71 4.38 -2.48 7.45
C THR A 71 3.52 -3.39 8.33
N PHE A 72 3.61 -4.71 8.20
CA PHE A 72 2.92 -5.65 9.08
C PHE A 72 3.74 -5.86 10.35
N GLU A 73 3.10 -5.69 11.52
CA GLU A 73 3.75 -5.88 12.82
C GLU A 73 3.61 -7.33 13.33
N ASP A 74 2.51 -8.01 13.01
CA ASP A 74 2.18 -9.36 13.48
C ASP A 74 2.46 -10.47 12.45
N VAL A 75 3.40 -10.22 11.52
CA VAL A 75 3.81 -11.21 10.53
C VAL A 75 5.31 -11.40 10.62
N ASP A 76 5.75 -12.64 10.84
CA ASP A 76 7.17 -12.98 10.76
C ASP A 76 7.66 -12.74 9.33
N SER A 77 8.55 -11.76 9.18
CA SER A 77 9.16 -11.41 7.89
C SER A 77 9.87 -12.58 7.21
N ALA A 78 10.34 -13.59 7.94
CA ALA A 78 10.94 -14.79 7.37
C ALA A 78 9.92 -15.65 6.57
N LEU A 79 8.62 -15.47 6.82
CA LEU A 79 7.54 -16.12 6.07
C LEU A 79 7.26 -15.45 4.72
N LEU A 80 7.70 -14.20 4.53
CA LEU A 80 7.48 -13.45 3.30
C LEU A 80 8.47 -13.93 2.22
N LYS A 81 7.97 -14.76 1.32
CA LYS A 81 8.74 -15.23 0.15
C LYS A 81 8.53 -14.28 -1.03
N TYR A 82 9.63 -13.69 -1.48
CA TYR A 82 9.65 -12.91 -2.69
C TYR A 82 9.55 -13.84 -3.90
N VAL A 83 8.38 -13.87 -4.53
CA VAL A 83 8.22 -14.52 -5.83
C VAL A 83 8.45 -13.46 -6.90
N VAL A 84 9.59 -13.54 -7.58
CA VAL A 84 9.82 -12.74 -8.78
C VAL A 84 8.92 -13.32 -9.87
N GLY A 85 7.88 -12.59 -10.26
CA GLY A 85 7.03 -12.98 -11.38
C GLY A 85 7.83 -12.90 -12.67
N HIS A 86 7.93 -14.03 -13.39
CA HIS A 86 8.38 -14.10 -14.78
C HIS A 86 7.37 -13.42 -15.71
#